data_AF-A0A3B9T2T3-F1
#
_entry.id   AF-A0A3B9T2T3-F1
#
_cell.length_a   1.000
_cell.length_b   1.000
_cell.length_c   1.000
_cell.angle_alpha   90.00
_cell.angle_beta   90.00
_cell.angle_gamma   90.00
#
_symmetry.space_group_name_H-M   'P 1'
#
loop_
_entity.id
_entity.type
_entity.pdbx_description
1 polymer ?
#
loop_
_entity_poly.entity_id
_entity_poly.type
_entity_poly.pdbx_seq_one_letter_code
_entity_poly.pdbx_strand_id
1 'polypeptide(L)'
;LEVLKRNFPNGGTLIAEQNSKMMQKQEKHHDTVKNTNAHFLSGTDSGQEIADLTTGIRLIEEHSFNEEMRKYSLFGKLFALLLPKVNDRWATFRW
;
A
#
# COMPACT_ATOMS: atom_id res chain seq x y z
N LEU A 1 -6.27 -1.20 16.90
CA LEU A 1 -7.11 -2.38 16.60
C LEU A 1 -8.44 -2.40 17.38
N GLU A 2 -8.47 -1.91 18.62
CA GLU A 2 -9.66 -1.88 19.50
C GLU A 2 -10.95 -1.37 18.85
N VAL A 3 -10.89 -0.26 18.11
CA VAL A 3 -12.06 0.29 17.42
C VAL A 3 -12.62 -0.70 16.39
N LEU A 4 -11.76 -1.38 15.64
CA LEU A 4 -12.20 -2.38 14.66
C LEU A 4 -12.81 -3.60 15.36
N LYS A 5 -12.18 -4.12 16.41
CA LYS A 5 -12.71 -5.26 17.19
C LYS A 5 -14.06 -4.94 17.83
N ARG A 6 -14.25 -3.73 18.33
CA ARG A 6 -15.52 -3.30 18.94
C ARG A 6 -16.68 -3.26 17.94
N ASN A 7 -16.41 -2.80 16.71
CA ASN A 7 -17.45 -2.67 15.68
C ASN A 7 -17.62 -3.94 14.83
N PHE A 8 -16.58 -4.78 14.75
CA PHE A 8 -16.56 -6.04 14.02
C PHE A 8 -16.08 -7.17 14.96
N PRO A 9 -16.95 -7.63 15.88
CA PRO A 9 -16.57 -8.53 16.97
C PRO A 9 -16.17 -9.93 16.49
N ASN A 10 -16.63 -10.34 15.31
CA ASN A 10 -16.30 -11.64 14.70
C ASN A 10 -15.03 -11.57 13.83
N GLY A 11 -14.25 -10.49 13.96
CA GLY A 11 -13.13 -10.19 13.07
C GLY A 11 -13.57 -9.50 11.77
N GLY A 12 -12.61 -9.22 10.91
CA GLY A 12 -12.87 -8.51 9.65
C GLY A 12 -11.75 -8.62 8.62
N THR A 13 -12.05 -8.19 7.40
CA THR A 13 -11.06 -8.01 6.33
C THR A 13 -10.88 -6.52 6.07
N LEU A 14 -9.64 -6.04 6.11
CA LEU A 14 -9.26 -4.67 5.76
C LEU A 14 -8.42 -4.73 4.50
N ILE A 15 -8.91 -4.11 3.43
CA ILE A 15 -8.13 -3.89 2.22
C ILE A 15 -7.68 -2.44 2.29
N ALA A 16 -6.37 -2.22 2.30
CA ALA A 16 -5.79 -0.90 2.40
C ALA A 16 -4.78 -0.68 1.27
N GLU A 17 -4.93 0.42 0.56
CA GLU A 17 -3.90 0.93 -0.33
C GLU A 17 -2.75 1.51 0.50
N GLN A 18 -1.52 1.23 0.08
CA GLN A 18 -0.29 1.60 0.78
C GLN A 18 0.71 2.18 -0.21
N ASN A 19 1.24 3.36 0.12
CA ASN A 19 2.30 3.98 -0.67
C ASN A 19 3.66 3.36 -0.35
N SER A 20 4.52 3.29 -1.37
CA SER A 20 5.92 2.90 -1.15
C SER A 20 6.74 4.02 -0.51
N LYS A 21 7.79 3.68 0.26
CA LYS A 21 8.74 4.67 0.79
C LYS A 21 9.39 5.51 -0.31
N MET A 22 9.58 4.92 -1.50
CA MET A 22 10.17 5.65 -2.62
C MET A 22 9.18 6.66 -3.21
N MET A 23 7.91 6.31 -3.37
CA MET A 23 6.85 7.22 -3.83
C MET A 23 6.65 8.37 -2.85
N GLN A 24 6.67 8.07 -1.55
CA GLN A 24 6.64 9.09 -0.50
C GLN A 24 7.81 10.08 -0.63
N LYS A 25 9.05 9.60 -0.80
CA LYS A 25 10.22 10.48 -0.99
C LYS A 25 10.17 11.32 -2.27
N GLN A 26 9.41 10.88 -3.26
CA GLN A 26 9.23 11.56 -4.55
C GLN A 26 7.91 12.34 -4.60
N GLU A 27 7.25 12.59 -3.46
CA GLU A 27 5.94 13.25 -3.38
C GLU A 27 5.84 14.56 -4.17
N LYS A 28 6.93 15.31 -4.28
CA LYS A 28 7.01 16.58 -5.03
C LYS A 28 6.67 16.44 -6.52
N HIS A 29 6.74 15.22 -7.06
CA HIS A 29 6.39 14.90 -8.45
C HIS A 29 4.94 14.43 -8.59
N HIS A 30 4.19 14.29 -7.49
CA HIS A 30 2.82 13.82 -7.49
C HIS A 30 1.83 14.99 -7.71
N ASP A 31 0.86 14.80 -8.60
CA ASP A 31 -0.09 15.85 -8.98
C ASP A 31 -0.91 16.38 -7.79
N THR A 32 -1.32 15.50 -6.86
CA THR A 32 -2.01 15.92 -5.62
C THR A 32 -1.16 16.90 -4.80
N VAL A 33 0.13 16.64 -4.63
CA VAL A 33 1.03 17.51 -3.84
C VAL A 33 1.30 18.82 -4.57
N LYS A 34 1.38 18.78 -5.90
CA LYS A 34 1.57 19.98 -6.73
C LYS A 34 0.36 20.92 -6.70
N ASN A 35 -0.85 20.35 -6.66
CA ASN A 35 -2.09 21.10 -6.81
C ASN A 35 -2.85 21.31 -5.49
N THR A 36 -2.36 20.76 -4.37
CA THR A 36 -2.97 20.88 -3.04
C THR A 36 -1.90 21.02 -1.96
N ASN A 37 -2.29 21.35 -0.72
CA ASN A 37 -1.37 21.35 0.44
C ASN A 37 -1.24 19.96 1.10
N ALA A 38 -1.58 18.87 0.39
CA ALA A 38 -1.44 17.52 0.91
C ALA A 38 0.01 17.06 0.81
N HIS A 39 0.53 16.43 1.87
CA HIS A 39 1.85 15.83 1.93
C HIS A 39 1.74 14.34 2.28
N PHE A 40 2.58 13.52 1.66
CA PHE A 40 2.77 12.13 2.00
C PHE A 40 3.79 12.02 3.13
N LEU A 41 3.29 11.78 4.35
CA LEU A 41 4.13 11.75 5.55
C LEU A 41 4.81 10.39 5.78
N SER A 42 4.27 9.34 5.19
CA SER A 42 4.73 7.97 5.42
C SER A 42 4.56 7.10 4.18
N GLY A 43 5.47 6.14 4.04
CA GLY A 43 5.36 5.03 3.12
C GLY A 43 5.93 3.79 3.77
N THR A 44 5.57 2.62 3.27
CA THR A 44 6.04 1.32 3.75
C THR A 44 6.74 0.57 2.62
N ASP A 45 7.60 -0.39 2.92
CA ASP A 45 8.18 -1.34 1.95
C ASP A 45 7.35 -2.63 1.88
N SER A 46 6.66 -2.99 2.97
CA SER A 46 5.66 -4.06 3.02
C SER A 46 4.55 -3.75 4.03
N GLY A 47 3.33 -4.22 3.75
CA GLY A 47 2.18 -4.17 4.65
C GLY A 47 2.45 -4.92 5.96
N GLN A 48 3.47 -5.80 6.00
CA GLN A 48 3.91 -6.45 7.23
C GLN A 48 4.34 -5.43 8.29
N GLU A 49 4.94 -4.30 7.88
CA GLU A 49 5.29 -3.22 8.80
C GLU A 49 4.07 -2.71 9.58
N ILE A 50 2.88 -2.72 8.97
CA ILE A 50 1.63 -2.32 9.65
C ILE A 50 1.15 -3.41 10.61
N ALA A 51 1.27 -4.68 10.24
CA ALA A 51 0.89 -5.79 11.10
C ALA A 51 1.79 -5.87 12.36
N ASP A 52 3.06 -5.52 12.22
CA ASP A 52 4.02 -5.51 13.32
C ASP A 52 3.78 -4.39 14.35
N LEU A 53 3.04 -3.33 13.98
CA LEU A 53 2.70 -2.21 14.88
C LEU A 53 1.65 -2.57 15.95
N THR A 54 0.85 -3.62 15.74
CA THR A 54 -0.23 -3.97 16.67
C THR A 54 -0.50 -5.46 16.67
N THR A 55 -0.49 -6.08 17.86
CA THR A 55 -0.85 -7.49 18.00
C THR A 55 -2.30 -7.74 17.59
N GLY A 56 -2.54 -8.84 16.86
CA GLY A 56 -3.89 -9.33 16.54
C GLY A 56 -4.42 -8.94 15.16
N ILE A 57 -3.65 -8.21 14.35
CA ILE A 57 -3.91 -8.08 12.91
C ILE A 57 -2.82 -8.84 12.15
N ARG A 58 -3.17 -9.45 11.02
CA ARG A 58 -2.25 -10.24 10.19
C ARG A 58 -2.35 -9.79 8.74
N LEU A 59 -1.21 -9.65 8.09
CA LEU A 59 -1.15 -9.52 6.63
C LEU A 59 -1.50 -10.89 6.01
N ILE A 60 -2.42 -10.88 5.05
CA ILE A 60 -2.86 -12.07 4.32
C ILE A 60 -2.20 -12.14 2.95
N GLU A 61 -2.24 -11.03 2.22
CA GLU A 61 -1.69 -10.90 0.88
C GLU A 61 -1.37 -9.44 0.59
N GLU A 62 -0.48 -9.23 -0.36
CA GLU A 62 -0.04 -7.92 -0.81
C GLU A 62 0.27 -8.01 -2.30
N HIS A 63 -0.24 -7.05 -3.06
CA HIS A 63 -0.10 -7.00 -4.52
C HIS A 63 0.29 -5.61 -4.97
N SER A 64 1.31 -5.55 -5.82
CA SER A 64 1.77 -4.30 -6.42
C SER A 64 0.88 -3.91 -7.58
N PHE A 65 0.53 -2.62 -7.73
CA PHE A 65 -0.19 -2.16 -8.93
C PHE A 65 0.57 -2.44 -10.23
N ASN A 66 1.89 -2.65 -10.15
CA ASN A 66 2.66 -3.09 -11.30
C ASN A 66 2.21 -4.45 -11.86
N GLU A 67 1.65 -5.35 -11.03
CA GLU A 67 1.07 -6.62 -11.50
C GLU A 67 -0.08 -6.39 -12.47
N GLU A 68 -0.88 -5.36 -12.19
CA GLU A 68 -2.00 -4.96 -13.04
C GLU A 68 -1.50 -4.23 -14.29
N MET A 69 -0.63 -3.23 -14.12
CA MET A 69 -0.09 -2.43 -15.23
C MET A 69 0.65 -3.28 -16.28
N ARG A 70 1.29 -4.38 -15.85
CA ARG A 70 1.99 -5.33 -16.72
C ARG A 70 1.09 -5.92 -17.82
N LYS A 71 -0.23 -5.98 -17.60
CA LYS A 71 -1.18 -6.55 -18.56
C LYS A 71 -1.41 -5.64 -19.77
N TYR A 72 -1.25 -4.32 -19.60
CA TYR A 72 -1.76 -3.33 -20.55
C TYR A 72 -0.70 -2.62 -21.39
N SER A 73 0.58 -2.60 -20.99
CA SER A 73 1.62 -1.91 -21.78
C SER A 73 3.00 -2.56 -21.71
N LEU A 74 3.80 -2.36 -22.77
CA LEU A 74 5.21 -2.80 -22.81
C LEU A 74 6.05 -2.12 -21.71
N PHE A 75 5.83 -0.83 -21.48
CA PHE A 75 6.47 -0.11 -20.39
C PHE A 75 6.01 -0.66 -19.03
N GLY A 76 4.71 -0.93 -18.84
CA GLY A 76 4.21 -1.58 -17.63
C GLY A 76 4.86 -2.94 -17.37
N LYS A 77 5.10 -3.74 -18.42
CA LYS A 77 5.88 -5.00 -18.31
C LYS A 77 7.31 -4.77 -17.86
N LEU A 78 7.99 -3.76 -18.39
CA LEU A 78 9.36 -3.42 -18.03
C LEU A 78 9.45 -2.89 -16.59
N PHE A 79 8.54 -1.99 -16.20
CA PHE A 79 8.46 -1.45 -14.84
C PHE A 79 8.14 -2.53 -13.80
N ALA A 80 7.20 -3.43 -14.10
CA ALA A 80 6.88 -4.54 -13.22
C ALA A 80 8.07 -5.50 -13.02
N LEU A 81 8.93 -5.66 -14.02
CA LEU A 81 10.13 -6.49 -13.92
C LEU A 81 11.26 -5.81 -13.13
N LEU A 82 11.56 -4.55 -13.43
CA LEU A 82 12.71 -3.85 -12.87
C LEU A 82 12.44 -3.24 -11.50
N LEU A 83 11.21 -2.81 -11.23
CA LEU A 83 10.83 -2.02 -10.07
C LEU A 83 9.55 -2.55 -9.39
N PRO A 84 9.45 -3.86 -9.07
CA PRO A 84 8.20 -4.45 -8.59
C PRO A 84 7.65 -3.83 -7.30
N LYS A 85 8.53 -3.27 -6.45
CA LYS A 85 8.18 -2.69 -5.13
C LYS A 85 8.08 -1.16 -5.09
N VAL A 86 8.18 -0.51 -6.25
CA VAL A 86 8.25 0.95 -6.34
C VAL A 86 6.88 1.60 -6.39
N ASN A 87 5.90 0.90 -6.94
CA ASN A 87 4.54 1.43 -7.08
C ASN A 87 3.74 1.26 -5.80
N ASP A 88 2.58 1.89 -5.76
CA ASP A 88 1.60 1.66 -4.70
C ASP A 88 1.11 0.21 -4.75
N ARG A 89 0.56 -0.24 -3.64
CA ARG A 89 0.16 -1.63 -3.46
C ARG A 89 -1.09 -1.70 -2.59
N TRP A 90 -1.92 -2.71 -2.82
CA TRP A 90 -2.97 -3.04 -1.86
C TRP A 90 -2.50 -4.18 -0.97
N ALA A 91 -2.79 -4.06 0.31
CA ALA A 91 -2.53 -5.07 1.31
C ALA A 91 -3.85 -5.49 1.96
N THR A 92 -4.07 -6.80 2.04
CA THR A 92 -5.24 -7.39 2.69
C THR A 92 -4.84 -7.85 4.08
N PHE A 93 -5.54 -7.36 5.09
CA PHE A 93 -5.36 -7.71 6.48
C PHE A 93 -6.58 -8.41 7.06
N ARG A 94 -6.36 -9.27 8.05
CA ARG A 94 -7.44 -9.83 8.89
C ARG A 94 -7.11 -9.71 10.38
N TRP A 95 -8.13 -9.50 11.19
CA TRP A 95 -8.07 -9.50 12.66
C TRP A 95 -9.22 -10.29 13.25
#